data_AF-A0A512A9C6-F1
#
_entry.id   AF-A0A512A9C6-F1
#
_cell.length_a   1.000
_cell.length_b   1.000
_cell.length_c   1.000
_cell.angle_alpha   90.00
_cell.angle_beta   90.00
_cell.angle_gamma   90.00
#
_symmetry.space_group_name_H-M   'P 1'
#
loop_
_entity.id
_entity.type
_entity.pdbx_description
1 polymer ?
#
loop_
_entity_poly.entity_id
_entity_poly.type
_entity_poly.pdbx_seq_one_letter_code
_entity_poly.pdbx_strand_id
1 'polypeptide(L)'
;MRAHHVNFRYILLEDGKEYFLLDKLPTLWGYFLPYLNWFSNRTLYRLTEAQFWEIRMRKKHWLETLVIPALIFLAVSVWAGRMRTSDSLYAYLNLPRFSFTERWIYWFLAFILAVVLANLIHFLSSRSLAKKFNFSLYKKEKGKIRLTKLAPWMKKQFKGVLILNFLILLFSFFILNWGTLVFLMFHSLILLMSTLLAGDLSYSENCQYIIKIEEENNEK
;
A
#
# COMPACT_ATOMS: atom_id res chain seq x y z
N MET A 1 20.88 -7.44 -4.38
CA MET A 1 20.58 -6.04 -4.73
C MET A 1 20.10 -5.25 -3.51
N ARG A 2 20.66 -4.04 -3.33
CA ARG A 2 20.22 -3.00 -2.38
C ARG A 2 19.02 -2.26 -2.97
N ALA A 3 18.12 -1.79 -2.12
CA ALA A 3 16.88 -1.14 -2.55
C ALA A 3 16.79 0.32 -2.11
N HIS A 4 16.27 1.17 -3.00
CA HIS A 4 16.12 2.62 -2.80
C HIS A 4 14.70 3.06 -3.16
N HIS A 5 14.02 3.74 -2.23
CA HIS A 5 12.64 4.16 -2.37
C HIS A 5 12.51 5.29 -3.39
N VAL A 6 11.68 5.04 -4.40
CA VAL A 6 11.35 6.00 -5.46
C VAL A 6 10.08 6.73 -5.10
N ASN A 7 8.99 5.99 -4.93
CA ASN A 7 7.67 6.46 -4.54
C ASN A 7 6.81 5.26 -4.07
N PHE A 8 5.54 5.50 -3.76
CA PHE A 8 4.63 4.47 -3.24
C PHE A 8 4.54 3.20 -4.12
N ARG A 9 4.61 3.34 -5.46
CA ARG A 9 4.52 2.19 -6.38
C ARG A 9 5.87 1.58 -6.74
N TYR A 10 6.95 2.35 -6.79
CA TYR A 10 8.21 1.88 -7.35
C TYR A 10 9.36 1.88 -6.33
N ILE A 11 10.30 0.96 -6.53
CA ILE A 11 11.58 0.92 -5.80
C ILE A 11 12.70 0.60 -6.77
N LEU A 12 13.84 1.26 -6.61
CA LEU A 12 15.05 0.98 -7.38
C LEU A 12 15.84 -0.15 -6.71
N LEU A 13 16.43 -1.02 -7.51
CA LEU A 13 17.28 -2.11 -7.07
C LEU A 13 18.63 -2.02 -7.78
N GLU A 14 19.73 -2.13 -7.04
CA GLU A 14 21.10 -2.14 -7.58
C GLU A 14 21.99 -3.19 -6.91
N ASP A 15 22.94 -3.75 -7.63
CA ASP A 15 24.08 -4.50 -7.06
C ASP A 15 25.45 -4.06 -7.59
N GLY A 16 25.49 -2.93 -8.33
CA GLY A 16 26.69 -2.37 -8.93
C GLY A 16 27.02 -2.91 -10.32
N LYS A 17 26.30 -3.95 -10.80
CA LYS A 17 26.40 -4.44 -12.18
C LYS A 17 25.06 -4.32 -12.90
N GLU A 18 23.98 -4.59 -12.20
CA GLU A 18 22.64 -4.52 -12.74
C GLU A 18 21.77 -3.54 -11.96
N TYR A 19 20.86 -2.89 -12.70
CA TYR A 19 19.98 -1.85 -12.20
C TYR A 19 18.55 -2.12 -12.67
N PHE A 20 17.61 -2.10 -11.72
CA PHE A 20 16.20 -2.37 -12.00
C PHE A 20 15.29 -1.36 -11.31
N LEU A 21 14.18 -1.04 -11.96
CA LEU A 21 13.02 -0.41 -11.35
C LEU A 21 11.95 -1.48 -11.13
N LEU A 22 11.61 -1.75 -9.88
CA LEU A 22 10.56 -2.68 -9.51
C LEU A 22 9.21 -1.97 -9.38
N ASP A 23 8.19 -2.49 -10.05
CA ASP A 23 6.78 -2.18 -9.80
C ASP A 23 6.24 -3.02 -8.62
N LYS A 24 6.03 -2.35 -7.48
CA LYS A 24 5.57 -2.95 -6.22
C LYS A 24 4.06 -3.17 -6.16
N LEU A 25 3.29 -2.90 -7.23
CA LEU A 25 1.83 -3.00 -7.21
C LEU A 25 1.36 -4.33 -6.57
N PRO A 26 0.70 -4.31 -5.40
CA PRO A 26 0.35 -5.52 -4.68
C PRO A 26 -0.61 -6.41 -5.45
N THR A 27 -0.55 -7.71 -5.15
CA THR A 27 -1.66 -8.60 -5.49
C THR A 27 -2.83 -8.35 -4.54
N LEU A 28 -4.04 -8.78 -4.89
CA LEU A 28 -5.21 -8.62 -4.01
C LEU A 28 -4.95 -9.16 -2.60
N TRP A 29 -4.42 -10.37 -2.49
CA TRP A 29 -4.05 -10.99 -1.21
C TRP A 29 -2.87 -10.29 -0.53
N GLY A 30 -1.98 -9.72 -1.34
CA GLY A 30 -0.85 -8.92 -0.88
C GLY A 30 -1.21 -7.64 -0.13
N TYR A 31 -2.43 -7.13 -0.30
CA TYR A 31 -2.93 -6.00 0.49
C TYR A 31 -3.23 -6.37 1.95
N PHE A 32 -3.56 -7.64 2.22
CA PHE A 32 -3.88 -8.11 3.58
C PHE A 32 -2.66 -8.76 4.24
N LEU A 33 -1.87 -9.45 3.43
CA LEU A 33 -0.72 -10.23 3.85
C LEU A 33 0.48 -9.81 2.98
N PRO A 34 1.22 -8.74 3.37
CA PRO A 34 2.25 -8.14 2.54
C PRO A 34 3.33 -9.13 2.09
N TYR A 35 3.66 -10.12 2.92
CA TYR A 35 4.64 -11.15 2.60
C TYR A 35 4.24 -12.03 1.42
N LEU A 36 2.94 -12.17 1.13
CA LEU A 36 2.46 -12.92 -0.03
C LEU A 36 2.95 -12.28 -1.34
N ASN A 37 3.25 -10.98 -1.31
CA ASN A 37 3.77 -10.28 -2.48
C ASN A 37 5.14 -10.79 -2.95
N TRP A 38 5.92 -11.45 -2.09
CA TRP A 38 7.22 -12.05 -2.45
C TRP A 38 7.09 -13.35 -3.24
N PHE A 39 5.92 -13.99 -3.23
CA PHE A 39 5.72 -15.27 -3.89
C PHE A 39 5.20 -15.13 -5.32
N SER A 40 4.69 -13.95 -5.69
CA SER A 40 4.19 -13.63 -7.03
C SER A 40 5.26 -13.03 -7.93
N ASN A 41 5.13 -13.23 -9.24
CA ASN A 41 5.96 -12.57 -10.22
C ASN A 41 5.68 -11.07 -10.27
N ARG A 42 6.74 -10.29 -10.48
CA ARG A 42 6.72 -8.83 -10.48
C ARG A 42 7.21 -8.29 -11.79
N THR A 43 6.67 -7.12 -12.14
CA THR A 43 7.16 -6.35 -13.28
C THR A 43 8.42 -5.62 -12.86
N LEU A 44 9.48 -5.81 -13.63
CA LEU A 44 10.77 -5.16 -13.50
C LEU A 44 11.05 -4.39 -14.79
N TYR A 45 11.64 -3.21 -14.67
CA TYR A 45 12.20 -2.49 -15.81
C TYR A 45 13.71 -2.50 -15.64
N ARG A 46 14.41 -3.10 -16.60
CA ARG A 46 15.86 -3.08 -16.62
C ARG A 46 16.33 -1.68 -17.02
N LEU A 47 17.27 -1.13 -16.27
CA LEU A 47 17.79 0.21 -16.45
C LEU A 47 19.26 0.16 -16.84
N THR A 48 19.71 1.18 -17.57
CA THR A 48 21.14 1.51 -17.64
C THR A 48 21.56 2.25 -16.36
N GLU A 49 22.86 2.30 -16.09
CA GLU A 49 23.39 3.04 -14.95
C GLU A 49 22.98 4.53 -15.00
N ALA A 50 23.04 5.15 -16.18
CA ALA A 50 22.62 6.54 -16.37
C ALA A 50 21.14 6.76 -16.00
N GLN A 51 20.24 5.90 -16.49
CA GLN A 51 18.81 5.96 -16.17
C GLN A 51 18.56 5.75 -14.67
N PHE A 52 19.30 4.85 -14.04
CA PHE A 52 19.21 4.60 -12.61
C PHE A 52 19.54 5.85 -11.80
N TRP A 53 20.68 6.49 -12.10
CA TRP A 53 21.10 7.71 -11.39
C TRP A 53 20.17 8.89 -11.66
N GLU A 54 19.67 9.03 -12.88
CA GLU A 54 18.68 10.05 -13.23
C GLU A 54 17.40 9.90 -12.38
N ILE A 55 16.87 8.67 -12.26
CA ILE A 55 15.71 8.41 -11.41
C ILE A 55 16.04 8.63 -9.94
N ARG A 56 17.21 8.16 -9.47
CA ARG A 56 17.62 8.22 -8.06
C ARG A 56 17.81 9.65 -7.55
N MET A 57 18.48 10.49 -8.34
CA MET A 57 18.86 11.86 -7.96
C MET A 57 17.78 12.90 -8.28
N ARG A 58 16.66 12.49 -8.89
CA ARG A 58 15.58 13.42 -9.24
C ARG A 58 14.99 14.12 -8.01
N LYS A 59 14.54 15.35 -8.22
CA LYS A 59 13.68 16.05 -7.25
C LYS A 59 12.33 15.32 -7.14
N LYS A 60 12.05 14.77 -5.95
CA LYS A 60 10.78 14.11 -5.63
C LYS A 60 9.65 15.15 -5.64
N HIS A 61 8.55 14.80 -6.30
CA HIS A 61 7.34 15.63 -6.26
C HIS A 61 6.67 15.49 -4.88
N TRP A 62 6.00 16.54 -4.39
CA TRP A 62 5.40 16.52 -3.04
C TRP A 62 4.39 15.38 -2.84
N LEU A 63 3.63 15.01 -3.88
CA LEU A 63 2.75 13.83 -3.88
C LEU A 63 3.49 12.49 -3.69
N GLU A 64 4.76 12.41 -4.08
CA GLU A 64 5.62 11.22 -3.91
C GLU A 64 6.26 11.17 -2.52
N THR A 65 6.31 12.31 -1.83
CA THR A 65 6.84 12.47 -0.46
C THR A 65 5.72 12.51 0.59
N LEU A 66 4.47 12.48 0.14
CA LEU A 66 3.31 12.68 1.00
C LEU A 66 3.14 11.48 1.95
N VAL A 67 3.34 11.73 3.23
CA VAL A 67 2.99 10.79 4.29
C VAL A 67 1.47 10.79 4.42
N ILE A 68 0.79 10.01 3.57
CA ILE A 68 -0.67 9.83 3.56
C ILE A 68 -1.25 9.62 4.97
N PRO A 69 -0.59 8.90 5.90
CA PRO A 69 -1.06 8.78 7.28
C PRO A 69 -1.25 10.11 8.01
N ALA A 70 -0.42 11.13 7.77
CA ALA A 70 -0.44 12.38 8.52
C ALA A 70 -1.63 13.27 8.16
N LEU A 71 -1.97 13.40 6.87
CA LEU A 71 -3.15 14.17 6.43
C LEU A 71 -4.45 13.51 6.87
N ILE A 72 -4.51 12.18 6.79
CA ILE A 72 -5.66 11.41 7.27
C ILE A 72 -5.78 11.56 8.80
N PHE A 73 -4.68 11.47 9.53
CA PHE A 73 -4.67 11.66 10.99
C PHE A 73 -5.13 13.06 11.39
N LEU A 74 -4.68 14.11 10.68
CA LEU A 74 -5.12 15.48 10.89
C LEU A 74 -6.64 15.62 10.67
N ALA A 75 -7.16 15.09 9.56
CA ALA A 75 -8.59 15.12 9.25
C ALA A 75 -9.43 14.40 10.32
N VAL A 76 -8.98 13.22 10.75
CA VAL A 76 -9.62 12.45 11.82
C VAL A 76 -9.58 13.18 13.15
N SER A 77 -8.47 13.86 13.48
CA SER A 77 -8.32 14.62 14.73
C SER A 77 -9.25 15.82 14.79
N VAL A 78 -9.34 16.60 13.70
CA VAL A 78 -10.28 17.73 13.59
C VAL A 78 -11.73 17.24 13.70
N TRP A 79 -12.05 16.12 13.04
CA TRP A 79 -13.37 15.51 13.08
C TRP A 79 -13.74 15.00 14.48
N ALA A 80 -12.83 14.32 15.18
CA ALA A 80 -13.03 13.86 16.54
C ALA A 80 -13.28 15.04 17.51
N GLY A 81 -12.55 16.15 17.34
CA GLY A 81 -12.77 17.38 18.09
C GLY A 81 -14.17 17.96 17.89
N ARG A 82 -14.66 17.98 16.64
CA ARG A 82 -16.03 18.43 16.32
C ARG A 82 -17.13 17.53 16.87
N MET A 83 -16.88 16.22 16.89
CA MET A 83 -17.80 15.25 17.49
C MET A 83 -17.97 15.46 18.99
N ARG A 84 -16.87 15.74 19.70
CA ARG A 84 -16.90 15.96 21.15
C ARG A 84 -17.78 17.16 21.55
N THR A 85 -17.91 18.16 20.68
CA THR A 85 -18.63 19.41 20.97
C THR A 85 -20.08 19.42 20.50
N SER A 86 -20.59 18.36 19.88
CA SER A 86 -21.93 18.31 19.31
C SER A 86 -22.68 17.05 19.73
N ASP A 87 -23.58 17.20 20.70
CA ASP A 87 -24.37 16.08 21.25
C ASP A 87 -25.28 15.45 20.19
N SER A 88 -25.86 16.27 19.30
CA SER A 88 -26.69 15.79 18.19
C SER A 88 -25.90 14.94 17.19
N LEU A 89 -24.67 15.35 16.85
CA LEU A 89 -23.79 14.59 15.98
C LEU A 89 -23.31 13.30 16.66
N TYR A 90 -22.97 13.36 17.95
CA TYR A 90 -22.59 12.19 18.73
C TYR A 90 -23.71 11.15 18.79
N ALA A 91 -24.94 11.57 19.10
CA ALA A 91 -26.10 10.68 19.10
C ALA A 91 -26.38 10.12 17.70
N TYR A 92 -26.31 10.96 16.66
CA TYR A 92 -26.53 10.54 15.28
C TYR A 92 -25.62 9.38 14.86
N LEU A 93 -24.34 9.45 15.22
CA LEU A 93 -23.32 8.50 14.78
C LEU A 93 -23.30 7.20 15.61
N ASN A 94 -23.67 7.26 16.90
CA ASN A 94 -23.57 6.14 17.84
C ASN A 94 -24.87 5.32 18.00
N LEU A 95 -26.00 5.81 17.49
CA LEU A 95 -27.24 5.03 17.47
C LEU A 95 -27.16 3.93 16.38
N PRO A 96 -27.62 2.70 16.66
CA PRO A 96 -27.78 1.66 15.63
C PRO A 96 -28.73 2.15 14.54
N ARG A 97 -28.31 2.10 13.27
CA ARG A 97 -29.12 2.58 12.13
C ARG A 97 -29.39 1.55 11.06
N PHE A 98 -28.55 0.54 10.97
CA PHE A 98 -28.57 -0.39 9.85
C PHE A 98 -29.21 -1.70 10.27
N SER A 99 -30.04 -2.25 9.39
CA SER A 99 -30.47 -3.64 9.45
C SER A 99 -29.28 -4.59 9.31
N PHE A 100 -29.46 -5.85 9.69
CA PHE A 100 -28.40 -6.85 9.58
C PHE A 100 -27.87 -6.97 8.14
N THR A 101 -28.76 -7.00 7.14
CA THR A 101 -28.40 -7.10 5.73
C THR A 101 -27.61 -5.88 5.25
N GLU A 102 -28.03 -4.67 5.60
CA GLU A 102 -27.31 -3.44 5.26
C GLU A 102 -25.89 -3.41 5.85
N ARG A 103 -25.71 -3.92 7.08
CA ARG A 103 -24.38 -3.99 7.70
C ARG A 103 -23.40 -4.84 6.89
N TRP A 104 -23.85 -5.98 6.38
CA TRP A 104 -23.04 -6.82 5.50
C TRP A 104 -22.68 -6.14 4.19
N ILE A 105 -23.67 -5.46 3.58
CA ILE A 105 -23.45 -4.68 2.35
C ILE A 105 -22.42 -3.59 2.58
N TYR A 106 -22.57 -2.80 3.65
CA TYR A 106 -21.64 -1.70 3.96
C TYR A 106 -20.24 -2.20 4.33
N TRP A 107 -20.14 -3.31 5.05
CA TRP A 107 -18.85 -3.94 5.32
C TRP A 107 -18.14 -4.33 4.01
N PHE A 108 -18.86 -4.95 3.07
CA PHE A 108 -18.30 -5.32 1.78
C PHE A 108 -17.95 -4.11 0.90
N LEU A 109 -18.78 -3.06 0.91
CA LEU A 109 -18.51 -1.82 0.20
C LEU A 109 -17.28 -1.09 0.76
N ALA A 110 -17.08 -1.09 2.08
CA ALA A 110 -15.88 -0.53 2.71
C ALA A 110 -14.61 -1.23 2.20
N PHE A 111 -14.66 -2.55 2.04
CA PHE A 111 -13.58 -3.34 1.46
C PHE A 111 -13.27 -2.96 0.02
N ILE A 112 -14.28 -2.90 -0.85
CA ILE A 112 -14.11 -2.49 -2.25
C ILE A 112 -13.51 -1.08 -2.30
N LEU A 113 -14.05 -0.16 -1.51
CA LEU A 113 -13.61 1.23 -1.48
C LEU A 113 -12.13 1.34 -1.07
N ALA A 114 -11.70 0.60 -0.04
CA ALA A 114 -10.30 0.61 0.41
C ALA A 114 -9.34 0.15 -0.70
N VAL A 115 -9.69 -0.94 -1.41
CA VAL A 115 -8.88 -1.46 -2.52
C VAL A 115 -8.85 -0.49 -3.70
N VAL A 116 -9.99 0.12 -4.05
CA VAL A 116 -10.07 1.12 -5.13
C VAL A 116 -9.21 2.35 -4.81
N LEU A 117 -9.29 2.87 -3.58
CA LEU A 117 -8.48 4.02 -3.15
C LEU A 117 -6.98 3.69 -3.12
N ALA A 118 -6.59 2.50 -2.67
CA ALA A 118 -5.20 2.07 -2.70
C ALA A 118 -4.68 1.97 -4.14
N ASN A 119 -5.45 1.39 -5.06
CA ASN A 119 -5.12 1.34 -6.47
C ASN A 119 -5.04 2.73 -7.11
N LEU A 120 -5.93 3.66 -6.73
CA LEU A 120 -5.87 5.04 -7.17
C LEU A 120 -4.55 5.70 -6.76
N ILE A 121 -4.09 5.48 -5.53
CA ILE A 121 -2.79 6.00 -5.05
C ILE A 121 -1.64 5.40 -5.87
N HIS A 122 -1.64 4.09 -6.13
CA HIS A 122 -0.64 3.48 -7.02
C HIS A 122 -0.68 4.04 -8.44
N PHE A 123 -1.88 4.28 -8.98
CA PHE A 123 -2.06 4.88 -10.30
C PHE A 123 -1.52 6.31 -10.36
N LEU A 124 -1.86 7.15 -9.38
CA LEU A 124 -1.38 8.53 -9.30
C LEU A 124 0.15 8.57 -9.12
N SER A 125 0.69 7.70 -8.28
CA SER A 125 2.13 7.53 -8.08
C SER A 125 2.85 7.12 -9.37
N SER A 126 2.24 6.19 -10.13
CA SER A 126 2.75 5.76 -11.44
C SER A 126 2.76 6.88 -12.45
N ARG A 127 1.63 7.58 -12.59
CA ARG A 127 1.45 8.68 -13.54
C ARG A 127 2.41 9.83 -13.25
N SER A 128 2.66 10.13 -11.98
CA SER A 128 3.65 11.15 -11.58
C SER A 128 5.04 10.83 -12.13
N LEU A 129 5.46 9.56 -12.04
CA LEU A 129 6.78 9.14 -12.50
C LEU A 129 6.84 9.01 -14.03
N ALA A 130 5.78 8.48 -14.65
CA ALA A 130 5.67 8.31 -16.10
C ALA A 130 5.67 9.64 -16.88
N LYS A 131 5.24 10.74 -16.25
CA LYS A 131 5.36 12.10 -16.82
C LYS A 131 6.81 12.54 -17.04
N LYS A 132 7.74 12.00 -16.25
CA LYS A 132 9.17 12.35 -16.30
C LYS A 132 9.99 11.29 -17.05
N PHE A 133 9.60 10.03 -16.92
CA PHE A 133 10.32 8.90 -17.50
C PHE A 133 9.39 8.09 -18.38
N ASN A 134 9.74 7.95 -19.66
CA ASN A 134 8.94 7.15 -20.57
C ASN A 134 9.25 5.65 -20.40
N PHE A 135 8.49 4.97 -19.54
CA PHE A 135 8.66 3.54 -19.27
C PHE A 135 8.50 2.63 -20.49
N SER A 136 7.90 3.11 -21.60
CA SER A 136 7.81 2.32 -22.83
C SER A 136 9.17 2.07 -23.47
N LEU A 137 10.16 2.91 -23.17
CA LEU A 137 11.54 2.78 -23.68
C LEU A 137 12.38 1.82 -22.83
N TYR A 138 11.89 1.41 -21.67
CA TYR A 138 12.63 0.52 -20.78
C TYR A 138 12.28 -0.94 -21.08
N LYS A 139 13.30 -1.80 -21.06
CA LYS A 139 13.08 -3.23 -21.25
C LYS A 139 12.30 -3.78 -20.06
N LYS A 140 11.08 -4.21 -20.31
CA LYS A 140 10.18 -4.78 -19.30
C LYS A 140 10.41 -6.27 -19.18
N GLU A 141 10.62 -6.74 -17.96
CA GLU A 141 10.86 -8.14 -17.63
C GLU A 141 9.90 -8.57 -16.51
N LYS A 142 9.60 -9.87 -16.45
CA LYS A 142 8.88 -10.47 -15.32
C LYS A 142 9.86 -11.31 -14.52
N GLY A 143 9.85 -11.13 -13.21
CA GLY A 143 10.76 -11.87 -12.34
C GLY A 143 10.21 -12.03 -10.93
N LYS A 144 10.68 -13.08 -10.25
CA LYS A 144 10.38 -13.33 -8.86
C LYS A 144 11.44 -12.68 -7.98
N ILE A 145 10.99 -11.90 -7.01
CA ILE A 145 11.88 -11.15 -6.12
C ILE A 145 11.87 -11.82 -4.76
N ARG A 146 13.02 -12.34 -4.37
CA ARG A 146 13.21 -13.01 -3.09
C ARG A 146 13.95 -12.11 -2.13
N LEU A 147 13.43 -12.00 -0.92
CA LEU A 147 14.09 -11.31 0.17
C LEU A 147 15.20 -12.22 0.74
N THR A 148 16.44 -11.72 0.78
CA THR A 148 17.56 -12.44 1.40
C THR A 148 17.90 -11.93 2.79
N LYS A 149 17.74 -10.62 3.01
CA LYS A 149 17.97 -10.00 4.32
C LYS A 149 16.88 -8.99 4.62
N LEU A 150 16.14 -9.25 5.70
CA LEU A 150 15.13 -8.34 6.22
C LEU A 150 15.77 -7.29 7.12
N ALA A 151 15.43 -6.01 6.91
CA ALA A 151 15.87 -4.95 7.80
C ALA A 151 15.23 -5.11 9.21
N PRO A 152 15.96 -4.86 10.31
CA PRO A 152 15.44 -5.07 11.66
C PRO A 152 14.14 -4.31 11.98
N TRP A 153 13.98 -3.07 11.49
CA TRP A 153 12.76 -2.29 11.76
C TRP A 153 11.53 -2.84 11.03
N MET A 154 11.71 -3.51 9.88
CA MET A 154 10.60 -4.12 9.14
C MET A 154 9.88 -5.17 9.99
N LYS A 155 10.59 -5.88 10.87
CA LYS A 155 9.97 -6.80 11.83
C LYS A 155 8.97 -6.08 12.75
N LYS A 156 9.29 -4.84 13.19
CA LYS A 156 8.37 -4.03 14.00
C LYS A 156 7.15 -3.58 13.17
N GLN A 157 7.37 -3.19 11.93
CA GLN A 157 6.30 -2.79 11.01
C GLN A 157 5.34 -3.95 10.69
N PHE A 158 5.86 -5.16 10.49
CA PHE A 158 5.03 -6.36 10.32
C PHE A 158 4.15 -6.65 11.54
N LYS A 159 4.69 -6.49 12.76
CA LYS A 159 3.86 -6.55 13.97
C LYS A 159 2.75 -5.50 13.96
N GLY A 160 3.06 -4.28 13.50
CA GLY A 160 2.07 -3.22 13.31
C GLY A 160 0.94 -3.61 12.35
N VAL A 161 1.26 -4.23 11.21
CA VAL A 161 0.25 -4.75 10.26
C VAL A 161 -0.63 -5.83 10.91
N LEU A 162 -0.04 -6.74 11.69
CA LEU A 162 -0.81 -7.76 12.41
C LEU A 162 -1.78 -7.14 13.42
N ILE A 163 -1.35 -6.12 14.17
CA ILE A 163 -2.21 -5.37 15.09
C ILE A 163 -3.35 -4.67 14.33
N LEU A 164 -3.04 -4.01 13.20
CA LEU A 164 -4.06 -3.36 12.37
C LEU A 164 -5.07 -4.37 11.82
N ASN A 165 -4.62 -5.53 11.34
CA ASN A 165 -5.51 -6.60 10.86
C ASN A 165 -6.39 -7.14 11.99
N PHE A 166 -5.86 -7.29 13.21
CA PHE A 166 -6.66 -7.65 14.38
C PHE A 166 -7.73 -6.59 14.69
N LEU A 167 -7.36 -5.30 14.63
CA LEU A 167 -8.33 -4.21 14.80
C LEU A 167 -9.40 -4.22 13.71
N ILE A 168 -9.05 -4.49 12.45
CA ILE A 168 -10.03 -4.63 11.35
C ILE A 168 -11.04 -5.73 11.69
N LEU A 169 -10.58 -6.90 12.16
CA LEU A 169 -11.45 -8.00 12.56
C LEU A 169 -12.38 -7.58 13.71
N LEU A 170 -11.83 -6.93 14.74
CA LEU A 170 -12.59 -6.44 15.90
C LEU A 170 -13.66 -5.42 15.49
N PHE A 171 -13.32 -4.43 14.66
CA PHE A 171 -14.27 -3.44 14.18
C PHE A 171 -15.29 -4.03 13.20
N SER A 172 -14.91 -5.06 12.43
CA SER A 172 -15.88 -5.80 11.60
C SER A 172 -16.95 -6.45 12.49
N PHE A 173 -16.54 -7.08 13.59
CA PHE A 173 -17.47 -7.63 14.57
C PHE A 173 -18.40 -6.57 15.16
N PHE A 174 -17.86 -5.41 15.56
CA PHE A 174 -18.69 -4.32 16.08
C PHE A 174 -19.68 -3.75 15.06
N ILE A 175 -19.29 -3.58 13.80
CA ILE A 175 -20.23 -3.14 12.75
C ILE A 175 -21.37 -4.13 12.57
N LEU A 176 -21.04 -5.42 12.43
CA LEU A 176 -22.05 -6.43 12.13
C LEU A 176 -23.06 -6.58 13.27
N ASN A 177 -22.63 -6.40 14.54
CA ASN A 177 -23.49 -6.54 15.70
C ASN A 177 -24.20 -5.25 16.14
N TRP A 178 -23.53 -4.10 16.11
CA TRP A 178 -24.07 -2.82 16.61
C TRP A 178 -24.62 -1.90 15.52
N GLY A 179 -24.11 -1.99 14.27
CA GLY A 179 -24.65 -1.25 13.14
C GLY A 179 -24.65 0.28 13.30
N THR A 180 -23.65 0.83 14.01
CA THR A 180 -23.48 2.27 14.17
C THR A 180 -22.61 2.85 13.06
N LEU A 181 -22.83 4.12 12.73
CA LEU A 181 -22.07 4.80 11.67
C LEU A 181 -20.62 5.06 12.10
N VAL A 182 -20.37 5.30 13.40
CA VAL A 182 -19.00 5.45 13.95
C VAL A 182 -18.15 4.22 13.63
N PHE A 183 -18.66 3.01 13.88
CA PHE A 183 -17.88 1.80 13.65
C PHE A 183 -17.59 1.61 12.16
N LEU A 184 -18.55 1.89 11.27
CA LEU A 184 -18.35 1.82 9.82
C LEU A 184 -17.24 2.76 9.34
N MET A 185 -17.20 3.99 9.86
CA MET A 185 -16.16 4.96 9.53
C MET A 185 -14.77 4.50 10.00
N PHE A 186 -14.65 4.03 11.25
CA PHE A 186 -13.38 3.53 11.77
C PHE A 186 -12.89 2.28 11.05
N HIS A 187 -13.78 1.34 10.73
CA HIS A 187 -13.42 0.16 9.96
C HIS A 187 -12.89 0.54 8.57
N SER A 188 -13.59 1.43 7.86
CA SER A 188 -13.16 1.90 6.53
C SER A 188 -11.78 2.57 6.59
N LEU A 189 -11.55 3.37 7.62
CA LEU A 189 -10.27 4.06 7.85
C LEU A 189 -9.13 3.10 8.15
N ILE A 190 -9.31 2.19 9.11
CA ILE A 190 -8.28 1.22 9.49
C ILE A 190 -8.00 0.26 8.32
N LEU A 191 -9.03 -0.13 7.58
CA LEU A 191 -8.90 -0.97 6.39
C LEU A 191 -8.06 -0.29 5.30
N LEU A 192 -8.34 0.99 5.01
CA LEU A 192 -7.54 1.79 4.08
C LEU A 192 -6.09 1.89 4.56
N MET A 193 -5.86 2.21 5.83
CA MET A 193 -4.51 2.32 6.40
C MET A 193 -3.72 1.01 6.31
N SER A 194 -4.36 -0.12 6.67
CA SER A 194 -3.72 -1.43 6.58
C SER A 194 -3.36 -1.78 5.13
N THR A 195 -4.28 -1.54 4.20
CA THR A 195 -4.10 -1.76 2.75
C THR A 195 -2.92 -0.95 2.21
N LEU A 196 -2.82 0.33 2.58
CA LEU A 196 -1.73 1.20 2.13
C LEU A 196 -0.38 0.80 2.75
N LEU A 197 -0.36 0.50 4.05
CA LEU A 197 0.84 0.08 4.76
C LEU A 197 1.36 -1.25 4.21
N ALA A 198 0.46 -2.19 3.89
CA ALA A 198 0.82 -3.46 3.29
C ALA A 198 1.47 -3.31 1.90
N GLY A 199 0.94 -2.41 1.07
CA GLY A 199 1.53 -2.10 -0.22
C GLY A 199 2.95 -1.55 -0.11
N ASP A 200 3.20 -0.68 0.88
CA ASP A 200 4.52 -0.08 1.06
C ASP A 200 5.54 -1.05 1.69
N LEU A 201 5.12 -1.81 2.71
CA LEU A 201 5.99 -2.75 3.44
C LEU A 201 6.39 -3.99 2.64
N SER A 202 5.76 -4.25 1.50
CA SER A 202 6.10 -5.40 0.66
C SER A 202 7.54 -5.30 0.13
N TYR A 203 8.03 -4.09 -0.17
CA TYR A 203 9.43 -3.88 -0.53
C TYR A 203 9.92 -2.54 0.03
N SER A 204 10.93 -2.64 0.88
CA SER A 204 11.50 -1.51 1.62
C SER A 204 12.97 -1.29 1.30
N GLU A 205 13.42 -0.05 1.51
CA GLU A 205 14.84 0.30 1.62
C GLU A 205 15.53 -0.57 2.67
N ASN A 206 16.86 -0.67 2.58
CA ASN A 206 17.75 -1.41 3.50
C ASN A 206 17.49 -2.93 3.62
N CYS A 207 16.53 -3.46 2.88
CA CYS A 207 16.41 -4.89 2.63
C CYS A 207 17.31 -5.30 1.46
N GLN A 208 17.71 -6.57 1.44
CA GLN A 208 18.44 -7.14 0.32
C GLN A 208 17.57 -8.13 -0.43
N TYR A 209 17.63 -8.07 -1.76
CA TYR A 209 16.82 -8.88 -2.65
C TYR A 209 17.67 -9.62 -3.68
N ILE A 210 17.19 -10.78 -4.11
CA ILE A 210 17.63 -11.49 -5.31
C ILE A 210 16.48 -11.49 -6.31
N ILE A 211 16.80 -11.23 -7.58
CA ILE A 211 15.85 -11.34 -8.68
C ILE A 211 16.12 -12.66 -9.38
N LYS A 212 15.06 -13.46 -9.56
CA LYS A 212 15.06 -14.59 -10.48
C LYS A 212 14.15 -14.21 -11.66
N ILE A 213 14.75 -13.86 -12.79
CA ILE A 213 14.01 -13.55 -14.01
C ILE A 213 13.44 -14.87 -14.55
N GLU A 214 12.17 -14.89 -14.92
CA GLU A 214 11.65 -15.98 -15.74
C GLU A 214 12.16 -15.74 -17.16
N GLU A 215 13.15 -16.53 -17.58
CA GLU A 215 13.47 -16.61 -19.01
C GLU A 215 12.21 -17.07 -19.73
N GLU A 216 11.83 -16.38 -20.81
CA GLU A 216 10.85 -16.92 -21.73
C GLU A 216 11.42 -18.26 -22.21
N ASN A 217 10.81 -19.36 -21.76
CA ASN A 217 10.95 -20.64 -22.43
C ASN A 217 10.36 -20.48 -23.84
N ASN A 218 11.13 -19.92 -24.76
CA ASN A 218 10.93 -20.06 -26.20
C ASN A 218 11.40 -21.45 -26.63
N GLU A 219 10.84 -22.49 -26.01
CA GLU A 219 10.95 -23.87 -26.47
C GLU A 219 9.55 -24.44 -26.68
N LYS A 220 8.99 -24.10 -27.84
CA LYS A 220 8.34 -24.97 -28.86
C LYS A 220 7.19 -24.26 -29.57
#